data_AF-A0A4Q6CAB8-F1
#
_entry.id   AF-A0A4Q6CAB8-F1
#
_cell.length_a   1.000
_cell.length_b   1.000
_cell.length_c   1.000
_cell.angle_alpha   90.00
_cell.angle_beta   90.00
_cell.angle_gamma   90.00
#
_symmetry.space_group_name_H-M   'P 1'
#
loop_
_entity.id
_entity.type
_entity.pdbx_description
1 polymer ?
#
loop_
_entity_poly.entity_id
_entity_poly.type
_entity_poly.pdbx_seq_one_letter_code
_entity_poly.pdbx_strand_id
1 'polypeptide(L)'
;PGAPAIYSETVQPELQLNLNQRVQRLSDTAFEVVLTVTLTCKAGDKTAYVAEVQQAGVFGLVGLDPQAIDGLLGTQCPHILFPYIRQLLSDLIQAGGFPPFFLQPINFDGLYAETLRQRAAELGTGELANTETAGNA
;
A
#
# COMPACT_ATOMS: atom_id res chain seq x y z
N PRO A 1 16.99 -12.68 -8.72
CA PRO A 1 17.18 -12.84 -7.26
C PRO A 1 18.60 -13.34 -6.95
N GLY A 2 19.36 -12.62 -6.11
CA GLY A 2 20.79 -12.87 -5.85
C GLY A 2 21.09 -13.93 -4.77
N ALA A 3 20.13 -14.79 -4.44
CA ALA A 3 20.33 -15.89 -3.49
C ALA A 3 21.20 -17.00 -4.11
N PRO A 4 22.07 -17.70 -3.32
CA PRO A 4 22.28 -17.59 -1.87
C PRO A 4 23.41 -16.63 -1.46
N ALA A 5 24.14 -16.03 -2.41
CA ALA A 5 25.35 -15.24 -2.12
C ALA A 5 25.09 -14.02 -1.20
N ILE A 6 23.87 -13.50 -1.21
CA ILE A 6 23.42 -12.38 -0.38
C ILE A 6 23.55 -12.63 1.13
N TYR A 7 23.54 -13.89 1.59
CA TYR A 7 23.67 -14.23 3.01
C TYR A 7 25.08 -14.01 3.57
N SER A 8 26.09 -13.87 2.72
CA SER A 8 27.50 -13.66 3.10
C SER A 8 27.93 -12.19 3.02
N GLU A 9 27.07 -11.30 2.53
CA GLU A 9 27.38 -9.88 2.38
C GLU A 9 27.07 -9.14 3.69
N THR A 10 28.06 -8.46 4.27
CA THR A 10 27.95 -7.66 5.51
C THR A 10 27.31 -6.29 5.29
N VAL A 11 26.49 -6.14 4.25
CA VAL A 11 25.88 -4.86 3.86
C VAL A 11 24.55 -4.71 4.60
N GLN A 12 24.32 -3.55 5.22
CA GLN A 12 23.02 -3.24 5.82
C GLN A 12 21.95 -3.21 4.70
N PRO A 13 20.90 -4.02 4.79
CA PRO A 13 19.84 -4.02 3.79
C PRO A 13 19.07 -2.70 3.83
N GLU A 14 18.90 -2.08 2.66
CA GLU A 14 18.00 -0.96 2.44
C GLU A 14 16.61 -1.49 2.09
N LEU A 15 15.60 -1.03 2.81
CA LEU A 15 14.21 -1.43 2.61
C LEU A 15 13.44 -0.26 1.99
N GLN A 16 12.84 -0.53 0.83
CA GLN A 16 12.02 0.43 0.09
C GLN A 16 10.58 -0.07 0.10
N LEU A 17 9.69 0.71 0.71
CA LEU A 17 8.27 0.42 0.82
C LEU A 17 7.49 1.23 -0.22
N ASN A 18 6.59 0.57 -0.94
CA ASN A 18 5.61 1.24 -1.79
C ASN A 18 4.21 0.78 -1.38
N LEU A 19 3.30 1.74 -1.22
CA LEU A 19 1.92 1.52 -0.88
C LEU A 19 1.04 2.07 -2.00
N ASN A 20 0.14 1.24 -2.51
CA ASN A 20 -0.85 1.63 -3.50
C ASN A 20 -2.25 1.20 -3.06
N GLN A 21 -3.23 2.04 -3.32
CA GLN A 21 -4.63 1.72 -3.10
C GLN A 21 -5.42 1.84 -4.40
N ARG A 22 -6.22 0.81 -4.68
CA ARG A 22 -7.21 0.80 -5.75
C ARG A 22 -8.61 0.66 -5.16
N VAL A 23 -9.54 1.47 -5.65
CA VAL A 23 -10.96 1.38 -5.29
C VAL A 23 -11.76 1.08 -6.53
N GLN A 24 -12.65 0.09 -6.45
CA GLN A 24 -13.56 -0.29 -7.52
C GLN A 24 -14.99 -0.32 -6.98
N ARG A 25 -15.90 0.40 -7.63
CA ARG A 25 -17.33 0.32 -7.33
C ARG A 25 -17.89 -0.96 -7.93
N LEU A 26 -18.47 -1.82 -7.08
CA LEU A 26 -19.13 -3.07 -7.49
C LEU A 26 -20.64 -2.89 -7.66
N SER A 27 -21.25 -2.01 -6.86
CA SER A 27 -22.66 -1.62 -6.97
C SER A 27 -22.87 -0.23 -6.37
N ASP A 28 -24.13 0.22 -6.21
CA ASP A 28 -24.44 1.51 -5.58
C ASP A 28 -24.02 1.58 -4.11
N THR A 29 -23.95 0.43 -3.45
CA THR A 29 -23.67 0.35 -2.02
C THR A 29 -22.43 -0.49 -1.71
N ALA A 30 -21.75 -1.04 -2.71
CA ALA A 30 -20.62 -1.95 -2.51
C ALA A 30 -19.38 -1.48 -3.26
N PHE A 31 -18.25 -1.43 -2.56
CA PHE A 31 -16.96 -1.00 -3.06
C PHE A 31 -15.90 -2.04 -2.70
N GLU A 32 -15.14 -2.49 -3.69
CA GLU A 32 -13.90 -3.23 -3.47
C GLU A 32 -12.77 -2.23 -3.23
N VAL A 33 -12.03 -2.40 -2.15
CA VAL A 33 -10.77 -1.70 -1.88
C VAL A 33 -9.67 -2.74 -1.88
N VAL A 34 -8.65 -2.53 -2.71
CA VAL A 34 -7.43 -3.33 -2.75
C VAL A 34 -6.27 -2.47 -2.30
N LEU A 35 -5.63 -2.89 -1.22
CA LEU A 35 -4.41 -2.28 -0.71
C LEU A 35 -3.23 -3.17 -1.10
N THR A 36 -2.33 -2.62 -1.91
CA THR A 36 -1.12 -3.27 -2.38
C THR A 36 0.07 -2.70 -1.63
N VAL A 37 0.89 -3.59 -1.07
CA VAL A 37 2.15 -3.24 -0.44
C VAL A 37 3.27 -4.02 -1.09
N THR A 38 4.26 -3.30 -1.60
CA THR A 38 5.46 -3.86 -2.21
C THR A 38 6.67 -3.43 -1.39
N LEU A 39 7.39 -4.40 -0.84
CA LEU A 39 8.63 -4.19 -0.11
C LEU A 39 9.80 -4.72 -0.92
N THR A 40 10.72 -3.84 -1.27
CA THR A 40 11.97 -4.18 -1.96
C THR A 40 13.14 -4.06 -1.00
N CYS A 41 13.87 -5.15 -0.80
CA CYS A 41 15.09 -5.17 -0.01
C CYS A 41 16.31 -5.18 -0.94
N LYS A 42 17.21 -4.21 -0.78
CA LYS A 42 18.47 -4.10 -1.52
C LYS A 42 19.66 -4.23 -0.58
N ALA A 43 20.74 -4.86 -1.04
CA ALA A 43 22.05 -4.82 -0.40
C ALA A 43 23.05 -4.27 -1.42
N GLY A 44 23.44 -3.01 -1.25
CA GLY A 44 24.14 -2.26 -2.29
C GLY A 44 23.30 -2.20 -3.57
N ASP A 45 23.89 -2.57 -4.70
CA ASP A 45 23.22 -2.56 -6.01
C ASP A 45 22.37 -3.81 -6.30
N LYS A 46 22.33 -4.79 -5.38
CA LYS A 46 21.61 -6.05 -5.60
C LYS A 46 20.29 -6.08 -4.84
N THR A 47 19.23 -6.47 -5.53
CA THR A 47 17.96 -6.80 -4.87
C THR A 47 18.05 -8.17 -4.19
N ALA A 48 17.95 -8.17 -2.86
CA ALA A 48 17.90 -9.37 -2.04
C ALA A 48 16.57 -10.09 -2.24
N TYR A 49 15.46 -9.36 -2.07
CA TYR A 49 14.10 -9.85 -2.32
C TYR A 49 13.13 -8.73 -2.66
N VAL A 50 12.00 -9.11 -3.26
CA VAL A 50 10.81 -8.28 -3.39
C VAL A 50 9.65 -9.10 -2.84
N ALA A 51 8.89 -8.54 -1.91
CA ALA A 51 7.69 -9.14 -1.37
C ALA A 51 6.52 -8.21 -1.68
N GLU A 52 5.49 -8.74 -2.33
CA GLU A 52 4.27 -8.00 -2.65
C GLU A 52 3.06 -8.71 -2.07
N VAL A 53 2.18 -7.96 -1.42
CA VAL A 53 0.91 -8.44 -0.89
C VAL A 53 -0.19 -7.51 -1.38
N GLN A 54 -1.24 -8.09 -1.94
CA GLN A 54 -2.46 -7.39 -2.30
C GLN A 54 -3.59 -7.90 -1.42
N GLN A 55 -4.07 -7.07 -0.51
CA GLN A 55 -5.19 -7.41 0.34
C GLN A 55 -6.43 -6.65 -0.13
N ALA A 56 -7.47 -7.41 -0.46
CA ALA A 56 -8.76 -6.86 -0.87
C ALA A 56 -9.78 -6.96 0.25
N GLY A 57 -10.74 -6.04 0.25
CA GLY A 57 -11.97 -6.11 1.03
C GLY A 57 -13.13 -5.48 0.29
N VAL A 58 -14.32 -6.05 0.45
CA VAL A 58 -15.58 -5.48 -0.06
C VAL A 58 -16.30 -4.78 1.08
N PHE A 59 -16.57 -3.50 0.90
CA PHE A 59 -17.15 -2.62 1.91
C PHE A 59 -18.55 -2.18 1.46
N GLY A 60 -19.53 -2.42 2.32
CA GLY A 60 -20.90 -1.97 2.15
C GLY A 60 -21.08 -0.56 2.75
N LEU A 61 -21.32 0.45 1.91
CA LEU A 61 -21.52 1.84 2.34
C LEU A 61 -22.93 2.28 1.92
N VAL A 62 -23.79 2.55 2.90
CA VAL A 62 -25.22 2.87 2.68
C VAL A 62 -25.60 4.10 3.50
N GLY A 63 -26.37 5.00 2.89
CA GLY A 63 -26.94 6.16 3.60
C GLY A 63 -25.93 7.27 3.92
N LEU A 64 -24.79 7.28 3.22
CA LEU A 64 -23.73 8.27 3.37
C LEU A 64 -23.70 9.18 2.15
N ASP A 65 -23.33 10.45 2.36
CA ASP A 65 -23.06 11.35 1.25
C ASP A 65 -21.75 10.96 0.53
N PRO A 66 -21.55 11.39 -0.74
CA PRO A 66 -20.38 11.02 -1.52
C PRO A 66 -19.04 11.41 -0.89
N GLN A 67 -18.99 12.51 -0.13
CA GLN A 67 -17.75 12.97 0.50
C GLN A 67 -17.38 12.10 1.71
N ALA A 68 -18.39 11.69 2.50
CA ALA A 68 -18.20 10.71 3.57
C ALA A 68 -17.77 9.35 3.03
N ILE A 69 -18.33 8.91 1.89
CA ILE A 69 -17.92 7.67 1.21
C ILE A 69 -16.45 7.74 0.77
N ASP A 70 -16.03 8.81 0.09
CA ASP A 70 -14.63 8.98 -0.37
C ASP A 70 -13.65 8.97 0.82
N GLY A 71 -14.00 9.66 1.91
CA GLY A 71 -13.20 9.67 3.14
C GLY A 71 -13.04 8.27 3.76
N LEU A 72 -14.14 7.51 3.89
CA LEU A 72 -14.08 6.15 4.44
C LEU A 72 -13.27 5.19 3.55
N LEU A 73 -13.40 5.32 2.22
CA LEU A 73 -12.64 4.50 1.27
C LEU A 73 -11.15 4.85 1.32
N GLY A 74 -10.80 6.13 1.53
CA GLY A 74 -9.42 6.60 1.62
C GLY A 74 -8.71 6.34 2.95
N THR A 75 -9.44 6.15 4.06
CA THR A 75 -8.82 6.02 5.39
C THR A 75 -9.25 4.75 6.15
N GLN A 76 -10.54 4.57 6.38
CA GLN A 76 -11.03 3.49 7.25
C GLN A 76 -10.93 2.11 6.58
N CYS A 77 -11.24 2.03 5.29
CA CYS A 77 -11.10 0.79 4.53
C CYS A 77 -9.65 0.27 4.53
N PRO A 78 -8.62 1.05 4.15
CA PRO A 78 -7.25 0.58 4.22
C PRO A 78 -6.76 0.34 5.66
N HIS A 79 -7.22 1.09 6.66
CA HIS A 79 -6.94 0.79 8.08
C HIS A 79 -7.41 -0.62 8.48
N ILE A 80 -8.57 -1.07 8.00
CA ILE A 80 -9.09 -2.41 8.27
C ILE A 80 -8.24 -3.47 7.58
N LEU A 81 -7.74 -3.21 6.36
CA LEU A 81 -6.95 -4.17 5.58
C LEU A 81 -5.49 -4.28 6.04
N PHE A 82 -4.91 -3.18 6.54
CA PHE A 82 -3.49 -3.09 6.83
C PHE A 82 -2.94 -4.13 7.83
N PRO A 83 -3.63 -4.49 8.93
CA PRO A 83 -3.15 -5.53 9.85
C PRO A 83 -2.94 -6.89 9.18
N TYR A 84 -3.78 -7.24 8.20
CA TYR A 84 -3.66 -8.50 7.45
C TYR A 84 -2.45 -8.48 6.54
N ILE A 85 -2.22 -7.38 5.82
CA ILE A 85 -1.01 -7.19 5.01
C ILE A 85 0.23 -7.29 5.88
N ARG A 86 0.24 -6.61 7.03
CA ARG A 86 1.39 -6.59 7.94
C ARG A 86 1.79 -8.00 8.38
N GLN A 87 0.82 -8.84 8.69
CA GLN A 87 1.08 -10.24 9.04
C GLN A 87 1.60 -11.03 7.83
N LEU A 88 0.88 -10.99 6.71
CA LEU A 88 1.22 -11.76 5.51
C LEU A 88 2.60 -11.39 4.96
N LEU A 89 2.96 -10.12 4.97
CA LEU A 89 4.26 -9.66 4.49
C LEU A 89 5.40 -10.19 5.39
N SER A 90 5.20 -10.17 6.72
CA SER A 90 6.18 -10.72 7.67
C SER A 90 6.37 -12.22 7.47
N ASP A 91 5.26 -12.95 7.30
CA ASP A 91 5.26 -14.39 7.06
C ASP A 91 5.98 -14.75 5.74
N LEU A 92 5.74 -13.98 4.67
CA LEU A 92 6.40 -14.18 3.37
C LEU A 92 7.92 -13.97 3.45
N ILE A 93 8.36 -12.91 4.14
CA ILE A 93 9.78 -12.59 4.30
C ILE A 93 10.48 -13.68 5.12
N GLN A 94 9.84 -14.11 6.21
CA GLN A 94 10.37 -15.17 7.07
C GLN A 94 10.41 -16.52 6.34
N ALA A 95 9.37 -16.86 5.56
CA ALA A 95 9.35 -18.06 4.71
C ALA A 95 10.46 -18.04 3.64
N GLY A 96 10.88 -16.84 3.20
CA GLY A 96 12.02 -16.64 2.32
C GLY A 96 13.39 -16.86 2.97
N GLY A 97 13.44 -17.13 4.29
CA GLY A 97 14.69 -17.30 5.06
C GLY A 97 15.35 -15.99 5.49
N PHE A 98 14.66 -14.86 5.32
CA PHE A 98 15.15 -13.54 5.74
C PHE A 98 14.69 -13.20 7.16
N PRO A 99 15.38 -12.26 7.86
CA PRO A 99 14.93 -11.75 9.14
C PRO A 99 13.51 -11.18 9.05
N PRO A 100 12.67 -11.35 10.10
CA PRO A 100 11.31 -10.85 10.08
C PRO A 100 11.31 -9.32 9.97
N PHE A 101 10.48 -8.81 9.06
CA PHE A 101 10.21 -7.38 8.95
C PHE A 101 8.84 -7.06 9.52
N PHE A 102 8.78 -5.99 10.31
CA PHE A 102 7.55 -5.50 10.90
C PHE A 102 7.23 -4.13 10.32
N LEU A 103 6.22 -4.09 9.44
CA LEU A 103 5.69 -2.82 8.94
C LEU A 103 5.28 -1.92 10.10
N GLN A 104 5.74 -0.67 10.05
CA GLN A 104 5.31 0.35 10.98
C GLN A 104 3.87 0.77 10.66
N PRO A 105 3.10 1.22 11.67
CA PRO A 105 1.77 1.78 11.43
C PRO A 105 1.81 2.90 10.39
N ILE A 106 0.90 2.86 9.43
CA ILE A 106 0.74 3.90 8.40
C ILE A 106 -0.35 4.87 8.83
N ASN A 107 -0.11 6.17 8.66
CA ASN A 107 -1.14 7.20 8.85
C ASN A 107 -1.94 7.41 7.56
N PHE A 108 -3.02 6.65 7.39
CA PHE A 108 -3.88 6.75 6.20
C PHE A 108 -4.64 8.08 6.12
N ASP A 109 -4.96 8.72 7.26
CA ASP A 109 -5.58 10.05 7.26
C ASP A 109 -4.67 11.10 6.62
N GLY A 110 -3.36 11.02 6.90
CA GLY A 110 -2.34 11.87 6.30
C GLY A 110 -2.19 11.63 4.79
N LEU A 111 -2.17 10.37 4.36
CA LEU A 111 -2.09 10.00 2.94
C LEU A 111 -3.32 10.47 2.16
N TYR A 112 -4.50 10.33 2.73
CA TYR A 112 -5.74 10.81 2.13
C TYR A 112 -5.74 12.34 2.03
N ALA A 113 -5.32 13.05 3.09
CA ALA A 113 -5.22 14.51 3.07
C ALA A 113 -4.22 15.01 2.01
N GLU A 114 -3.08 14.33 1.83
CA GLU A 114 -2.13 14.63 0.76
C GLU A 114 -2.73 14.40 -0.62
N THR A 115 -3.44 13.28 -0.81
CA THR A 115 -4.14 12.98 -2.06
C THR A 115 -5.18 14.06 -2.41
N LEU A 116 -5.94 14.54 -1.42
CA LEU A 116 -6.89 15.64 -1.62
C LEU A 116 -6.21 16.95 -2.00
N ARG A 117 -5.06 17.28 -1.38
CA ARG A 117 -4.26 18.45 -1.75
C ARG A 117 -3.77 18.38 -3.19
N GLN A 118 -3.27 17.21 -3.61
CA GLN A 118 -2.80 16.98 -4.98
C GLN A 118 -3.93 17.10 -6.00
N ARG A 119 -5.09 16.47 -5.75
CA ARG A 119 -6.28 16.62 -6.61
C ARG A 119 -6.74 18.08 -6.72
N ALA A 120 -6.72 18.82 -5.62
CA ALA A 120 -7.08 20.24 -5.62
C ALA A 120 -6.09 21.10 -6.42
N ALA A 121 -4.79 20.73 -6.43
CA ALA A 121 -3.78 21.39 -7.25
C ALA A 121 -3.92 21.04 -8.75
N GLU A 122 -4.22 19.78 -9.09
CA GLU A 122 -4.43 19.30 -10.46
C GLU A 122 -5.73 19.83 -11.08
N LEU A 123 -6.78 20.06 -10.29
CA LEU A 123 -8.00 20.74 -10.75
C LEU A 123 -7.77 22.22 -11.16
N GLY A 124 -6.60 22.78 -10.86
CA GLY A 124 -6.12 24.05 -11.41
C GLY A 124 -5.44 23.96 -12.79
N THR A 125 -5.13 22.74 -13.27
CA THR A 125 -4.46 22.44 -14.53
C THR A 125 -5.09 21.20 -15.17
N GLY A 126 -6.23 21.39 -15.84
CA GLY A 126 -7.02 20.27 -16.37
C GLY A 126 -6.30 19.43 -17.42
N GLU A 127 -6.01 18.17 -17.08
CA GLU A 127 -6.05 17.05 -18.02
C GLU A 127 -6.22 15.72 -17.25
N LEU A 128 -7.28 14.96 -17.58
CA LEU A 128 -7.68 13.73 -16.92
C LEU A 128 -6.80 12.55 -17.38
N ALA A 129 -6.05 11.93 -16.46
CA ALA A 129 -5.47 10.61 -16.66
C ALA A 129 -5.42 9.81 -15.35
N ASN A 130 -6.10 8.66 -15.34
CA ASN A 130 -6.07 7.56 -14.37
C ASN A 130 -5.09 7.72 -13.18
N THR A 131 -5.59 8.08 -12.01
CA THR A 131 -4.76 8.22 -10.80
C THR A 131 -4.49 6.86 -10.14
N GLU A 132 -3.42 6.21 -10.59
CA GLU A 132 -2.68 5.25 -9.76
C GLU A 132 -2.09 6.03 -8.57
N THR A 133 -2.67 5.86 -7.38
CA THR A 133 -2.18 6.54 -6.18
C THR A 133 -0.95 5.79 -5.64
N ALA A 134 0.23 6.11 -6.17
CA ALA A 134 1.50 5.63 -5.63
C ALA A 134 1.89 6.50 -4.42
N GLY A 135 1.54 6.03 -3.22
CA GLY A 135 2.05 6.59 -1.97
C GLY A 135 3.44 6.03 -1.71
N ASN A 136 4.49 6.80 -1.99
CA ASN A 136 5.81 6.53 -1.44
C ASN A 136 5.80 6.98 0.03
N ALA A 137 5.84 6.01 0.94
CA ALA A 137 6.04 6.22 2.37
C ALA A 137 7.46 5.77 2.76
#